data_AF-A0A3M7TBB9-F1
#
_entry.id   AF-A0A3M7TBB9-F1
#
_cell.length_a   1.000
_cell.length_b   1.000
_cell.length_c   1.000
_cell.angle_alpha   90.00
_cell.angle_beta   90.00
_cell.angle_gamma   90.00
#
_symmetry.space_group_name_H-M   'P 1'
#
loop_
_entity.id
_entity.type
_entity.pdbx_description
1 polymer ?
#
loop_
_entity_poly.entity_id
_entity_poly.type
_entity_poly.pdbx_seq_one_letter_code
_entity_poly.pdbx_strand_id
1 'polypeptide(L)'
;MKRLLFFGVLLVITFSCATEKLNFSPLSTSFYTETKGPNTDKGLKKSIEINIKENVTASEISNLIATFPKFENNSLNNEVTNLKYSLQNYLYAIEASNIAGKDRSIKDFENSYRKIQKLRRNLDKDDDEILNRYLVRLKTNISVIEGSIKRN
;
A
#
# COMPACT_ATOMS: atom_id res chain seq x y z
N MET A 1 7.03 54.01 35.72
CA MET A 1 7.81 52.74 35.82
C MET A 1 6.80 51.62 35.89
N LYS A 2 6.44 51.01 34.75
CA LYS A 2 6.97 49.74 34.23
C LYS A 2 6.86 48.60 35.25
N ARG A 3 5.88 47.70 35.03
CA ARG A 3 6.02 46.22 35.01
C ARG A 3 4.64 45.55 35.01
N LEU A 4 3.89 45.76 33.94
CA LEU A 4 3.05 44.73 33.36
C LEU A 4 3.87 44.10 32.24
N LEU A 5 3.58 42.85 31.88
CA LEU A 5 4.27 41.97 30.90
C LEU A 5 5.22 40.93 31.53
N PHE A 6 4.67 39.88 32.13
CA PHE A 6 5.39 38.59 32.26
C PHE A 6 4.44 37.38 32.36
N PHE A 7 3.31 37.38 31.63
CA PHE A 7 2.40 36.22 31.55
C PHE A 7 1.85 36.00 30.14
N GLY A 8 2.70 36.11 29.12
CA GLY A 8 2.28 36.04 27.72
C GLY A 8 3.27 35.35 26.77
N VAL A 9 4.10 34.42 27.25
CA VAL A 9 5.07 33.71 26.39
C VAL A 9 5.03 32.17 26.58
N LEU A 10 4.26 31.64 27.52
CA LEU A 10 4.21 30.20 27.81
C LEU A 10 2.89 29.54 27.37
N LEU A 11 2.40 29.85 26.17
CA LEU A 11 1.13 29.27 25.68
C LEU A 11 1.07 29.04 24.15
N VAL A 12 2.22 28.91 23.48
CA VAL A 12 2.27 28.76 21.99
C VAL A 12 3.02 27.50 21.52
N ILE A 13 3.39 26.55 22.38
CA ILE A 13 4.26 25.40 21.95
C ILE A 13 3.59 24.02 22.03
N THR A 14 2.27 23.92 22.00
CA THR A 14 1.61 22.59 22.01
C THR A 14 0.63 22.42 20.87
N PHE A 15 1.07 22.62 19.62
CA PHE A 15 0.44 22.03 18.43
C PHE A 15 1.47 21.93 17.30
N SER A 16 2.44 21.03 17.46
CA SER A 16 3.17 20.47 16.32
C SER A 16 2.73 19.03 16.11
N CYS A 17 1.64 18.84 15.36
CA CYS A 17 1.44 17.58 14.63
C CYS A 17 2.44 17.57 13.47
N ALA A 18 3.68 17.18 13.75
CA ALA A 18 4.55 16.70 12.69
C ALA A 18 3.95 15.37 12.20
N THR A 19 3.24 15.38 11.07
CA THR A 19 3.01 14.14 10.35
C THR A 19 4.37 13.72 9.83
N GLU A 20 5.01 12.76 10.49
CA GLU A 20 6.21 12.14 9.98
C GLU A 20 5.89 11.59 8.58
N LYS A 21 6.49 12.20 7.56
CA LYS A 21 6.57 11.58 6.25
C LYS A 21 7.37 10.30 6.48
N LEU A 22 6.74 9.14 6.31
CA LEU A 22 7.44 7.89 6.10
C LEU A 22 8.38 8.08 4.90
N ASN A 23 9.64 8.43 5.19
CA ASN A 23 10.73 8.23 4.25
C ASN A 23 10.89 6.71 4.18
N PHE A 24 10.24 6.10 3.20
CA PHE A 24 10.72 4.83 2.70
C PHE A 24 12.11 5.10 2.14
N SER A 25 13.14 4.91 2.97
CA SER A 25 14.49 4.71 2.44
C SER A 25 14.38 3.61 1.39
N PRO A 26 14.96 3.78 0.19
CA PRO A 26 15.07 2.66 -0.72
C PRO A 26 15.79 1.56 0.05
N LEU A 27 15.20 0.36 0.12
CA LEU A 27 15.83 -0.82 0.71
C LEU A 27 17.15 -1.06 -0.06
N SER A 28 18.22 -0.46 0.46
CA SER A 28 19.57 -0.47 -0.09
C SER A 28 20.31 -1.65 0.51
N THR A 29 20.05 -2.83 -0.04
CA THR A 29 20.86 -4.05 0.08
C THR A 29 20.51 -4.85 -1.19
N SER A 30 21.28 -4.89 -2.27
CA SER A 30 22.72 -4.90 -2.46
C SER A 30 23.03 -4.45 -3.89
N PHE A 31 23.72 -3.33 -4.06
CA PHE A 31 24.40 -3.03 -5.33
C PHE A 31 25.83 -3.57 -5.24
N TYR A 32 26.31 -4.09 -6.37
CA TYR A 32 27.64 -4.64 -6.67
C TYR A 32 27.86 -6.13 -6.39
N THR A 33 27.62 -6.93 -7.42
CA THR A 33 28.51 -8.06 -7.76
C THR A 33 29.08 -7.79 -9.14
N GLU A 34 30.30 -7.26 -9.18
CA GLU A 34 31.20 -7.47 -10.32
C GLU A 34 31.49 -8.97 -10.41
N THR A 35 31.16 -9.60 -11.53
CA THR A 35 32.03 -10.60 -12.19
C THR A 35 31.50 -10.99 -13.57
N LYS A 36 32.46 -11.13 -14.48
CA LYS A 36 32.38 -11.25 -15.94
C LYS A 36 31.74 -12.58 -16.42
N GLY A 37 30.93 -12.55 -17.48
CA GLY A 37 30.52 -13.74 -18.25
C GLY A 37 29.43 -13.48 -19.32
N PRO A 38 29.54 -13.93 -20.59
CA PRO A 38 28.67 -13.46 -21.68
C PRO A 38 27.25 -14.09 -21.73
N ASN A 39 26.94 -15.11 -20.92
CA ASN A 39 25.69 -15.87 -21.03
C ASN A 39 24.75 -15.73 -19.81
N THR A 40 25.13 -14.95 -18.80
CA THR A 40 24.39 -14.79 -17.53
C THR A 40 23.47 -13.55 -17.51
N ASP A 41 23.61 -12.68 -18.52
CA ASP A 41 23.07 -11.33 -18.51
C ASP A 41 21.53 -11.27 -18.67
N LYS A 42 20.94 -12.18 -19.46
CA LYS A 42 19.46 -12.21 -19.64
C LYS A 42 18.70 -12.69 -18.40
N GLY A 43 19.22 -13.66 -17.66
CA GLY A 43 18.58 -14.19 -16.44
C GLY A 43 18.66 -13.21 -15.28
N LEU A 44 19.81 -12.55 -15.11
CA LEU A 44 20.00 -11.52 -14.10
C LEU A 44 19.17 -10.27 -14.39
N LYS A 45 19.16 -9.78 -15.63
CA LYS A 45 18.30 -8.65 -16.03
C LYS A 45 16.82 -8.93 -15.78
N LYS A 46 16.35 -10.14 -16.11
CA LYS A 46 14.96 -10.55 -15.89
C LYS A 46 14.59 -10.62 -14.40
N SER A 47 15.45 -11.18 -13.56
CA SER A 47 15.19 -11.26 -12.11
C SER A 47 15.21 -9.88 -11.44
N ILE A 48 16.14 -9.00 -11.83
CA ILE A 48 16.18 -7.60 -11.37
C ILE A 48 14.91 -6.86 -11.81
N GLU A 49 14.51 -6.99 -13.07
CA GLU A 49 13.30 -6.35 -13.61
C GLU A 49 12.04 -6.84 -12.87
N ILE A 50 11.95 -8.13 -12.56
CA ILE A 50 10.85 -8.72 -11.78
C ILE A 50 10.82 -8.12 -10.37
N ASN A 51 11.95 -8.11 -9.65
CA ASN A 51 12.03 -7.58 -8.29
C ASN A 51 11.70 -6.09 -8.23
N ILE A 52 12.17 -5.29 -9.20
CA ILE A 52 11.83 -3.86 -9.29
C ILE A 52 10.33 -3.69 -9.50
N LYS A 53 9.74 -4.47 -10.42
CA LYS A 53 8.31 -4.37 -10.72
C LYS A 53 7.46 -4.76 -9.51
N GLU A 54 7.80 -5.85 -8.83
CA GLU A 54 7.13 -6.28 -7.59
C GLU A 54 7.20 -5.18 -6.52
N ASN A 55 8.38 -4.59 -6.30
CA ASN A 55 8.56 -3.53 -5.32
C ASN A 55 7.75 -2.26 -5.65
N VAL A 56 7.73 -1.85 -6.93
CA VAL A 56 6.91 -0.71 -7.39
C VAL A 56 5.43 -0.99 -7.18
N THR A 57 4.97 -2.18 -7.55
CA THR A 57 3.58 -2.61 -7.40
C THR A 57 3.16 -2.74 -5.93
N ALA A 58 4.04 -3.23 -5.05
CA ALA A 58 3.82 -3.26 -3.60
C ALA A 58 3.71 -1.84 -3.02
N SER A 59 4.60 -0.94 -3.43
CA SER A 59 4.57 0.48 -3.04
C SER A 59 3.29 1.17 -3.51
N GLU A 60 2.80 0.84 -4.70
CA GLU A 60 1.52 1.37 -5.19
C GLU A 60 0.34 0.87 -4.34
N ILE A 61 0.32 -0.40 -3.93
CA ILE A 61 -0.69 -0.93 -3.00
C ILE A 61 -0.65 -0.16 -1.68
N SER A 62 0.53 0.05 -1.08
CA SER A 62 0.67 0.82 0.16
C SER A 62 0.16 2.25 0.02
N ASN A 63 0.45 2.91 -1.10
CA ASN A 63 -0.06 4.26 -1.38
C ASN A 63 -1.60 4.25 -1.54
N LEU A 64 -2.16 3.29 -2.28
CA LEU A 64 -3.61 3.16 -2.44
C LEU A 64 -4.33 2.91 -1.12
N ILE A 65 -3.74 2.15 -0.19
CA ILE A 65 -4.27 1.95 1.17
C ILE A 65 -4.28 3.27 1.95
N ALA A 66 -3.17 4.00 1.90
CA ALA A 66 -2.99 5.25 2.63
C ALA A 66 -3.95 6.35 2.14
N THR A 67 -4.14 6.45 0.82
CA THR A 67 -4.95 7.51 0.20
C THR A 67 -6.39 7.10 -0.10
N PHE A 68 -6.80 5.88 0.24
CA PHE A 68 -8.15 5.40 -0.06
C PHE A 68 -9.20 6.34 0.56
N PRO A 69 -10.15 6.86 -0.23
CA PRO A 69 -11.13 7.83 0.24
C PRO A 69 -12.10 7.22 1.26
N LYS A 70 -12.72 8.10 2.04
CA LYS A 70 -13.84 7.77 2.90
C LYS A 70 -15.13 8.20 2.21
N PHE A 71 -16.13 7.33 2.21
CA PHE A 71 -17.45 7.57 1.63
C PHE A 71 -18.46 7.92 2.73
N GLU A 72 -19.66 8.36 2.38
CA GLU A 72 -20.72 8.58 3.38
C GLU A 72 -21.23 7.27 3.98
N ASN A 73 -21.20 6.18 3.21
CA ASN A 73 -21.70 4.88 3.63
C ASN A 73 -20.76 4.20 4.64
N ASN A 74 -21.16 4.17 5.92
CA ASN A 74 -20.38 3.55 6.99
C ASN A 74 -20.13 2.05 6.80
N SER A 75 -21.12 1.29 6.32
CA SER A 75 -20.95 -0.14 6.05
C SER A 75 -19.90 -0.39 4.96
N LEU A 76 -19.88 0.47 3.93
CA LEU A 76 -18.83 0.45 2.91
C LEU A 76 -17.46 0.76 3.51
N ASN A 77 -17.33 1.82 4.31
CA ASN A 77 -16.06 2.18 4.94
C ASN A 77 -15.50 1.10 5.86
N ASN A 78 -16.38 0.41 6.59
CA ASN A 78 -15.98 -0.73 7.42
C ASN A 78 -15.42 -1.87 6.57
N GLU A 79 -16.07 -2.18 5.45
CA GLU A 79 -15.55 -3.21 4.54
C GLU A 79 -14.28 -2.78 3.80
N VAL A 80 -14.15 -1.49 3.46
CA VAL A 80 -12.89 -0.91 2.95
C VAL A 80 -11.77 -1.05 3.99
N THR A 81 -12.07 -0.93 5.27
CA THR A 81 -11.08 -1.16 6.34
C THR A 81 -10.60 -2.61 6.36
N ASN A 82 -11.51 -3.57 6.21
CA ASN A 82 -11.15 -5.00 6.07
C ASN A 82 -10.31 -5.26 4.81
N LEU A 83 -10.66 -4.61 3.70
CA LEU A 83 -9.88 -4.66 2.46
C LEU A 83 -8.45 -4.14 2.68
N LYS A 84 -8.29 -3.01 3.37
CA LYS A 84 -6.97 -2.45 3.70
C LYS A 84 -6.15 -3.40 4.57
N TYR A 85 -6.75 -3.99 5.60
CA TYR A 85 -6.05 -4.95 6.48
C TYR A 85 -5.62 -6.21 5.72
N SER A 86 -6.47 -6.77 4.88
CA SER A 86 -6.09 -7.93 4.06
C SER A 86 -4.93 -7.62 3.10
N LEU A 87 -4.89 -6.42 2.51
CA LEU A 87 -3.76 -5.98 1.68
C LEU A 87 -2.48 -5.78 2.49
N GLN A 88 -2.55 -5.20 3.68
CA GLN A 88 -1.38 -5.05 4.57
C GLN A 88 -0.82 -6.42 4.96
N ASN A 89 -1.69 -7.36 5.35
CA ASN A 89 -1.30 -8.73 5.68
C ASN A 89 -0.71 -9.47 4.48
N TYR A 90 -1.24 -9.23 3.27
CA TYR A 90 -0.70 -9.76 2.03
C TYR A 90 0.75 -9.30 1.80
N LEU A 91 1.00 -8.00 1.87
CA LEU A 91 2.35 -7.45 1.70
C LEU A 91 3.32 -7.96 2.78
N TYR A 92 2.88 -8.01 4.04
CA TYR A 92 3.67 -8.57 5.15
C TYR A 92 4.00 -10.05 4.93
N ALA A 93 3.04 -10.82 4.44
CA ALA A 93 3.24 -12.25 4.21
C ALA A 93 4.19 -12.53 3.03
N ILE A 94 4.18 -11.69 2.00
CA ILE A 94 5.16 -11.75 0.91
C ILE A 94 6.57 -11.47 1.45
N GLU A 95 6.74 -10.37 2.17
CA GLU A 95 8.03 -9.98 2.76
C GLU A 95 8.59 -11.07 3.67
N ALA A 96 7.72 -11.69 4.48
CA ALA A 96 8.09 -12.77 5.39
C ALA A 96 8.21 -14.16 4.70
N SER A 97 8.06 -14.27 3.37
CA SER A 97 8.01 -15.55 2.65
C SER A 97 6.99 -16.54 3.20
N ASN A 98 5.90 -16.05 3.79
CA ASN A 98 4.83 -16.84 4.40
C ASN A 98 3.71 -17.13 3.39
N ILE A 99 3.84 -18.23 2.66
CA ILE A 99 2.90 -18.63 1.60
C ILE A 99 1.47 -18.82 2.15
N ALA A 100 1.32 -19.48 3.29
CA ALA A 100 0.01 -19.73 3.89
C ALA A 100 -0.68 -18.42 4.32
N GLY A 101 0.09 -17.47 4.88
CA GLY A 101 -0.38 -16.13 5.23
C GLY A 101 -0.79 -15.33 4.00
N LYS A 102 0.00 -15.39 2.93
CA LYS A 102 -0.29 -14.73 1.65
C LYS A 102 -1.60 -15.25 1.05
N ASP A 103 -1.75 -16.56 0.93
CA ASP A 103 -2.95 -17.17 0.35
C ASP A 103 -4.22 -16.90 1.15
N ARG A 104 -4.12 -16.86 2.49
CA ARG A 104 -5.21 -16.43 3.36
C ARG A 104 -5.59 -14.97 3.09
N SER A 105 -4.59 -14.09 3.06
CA SER A 105 -4.80 -12.66 2.85
C SER A 105 -5.42 -12.34 1.49
N ILE A 106 -5.08 -13.09 0.43
CA ILE A 106 -5.74 -13.00 -0.88
C ILE A 106 -7.23 -13.35 -0.78
N LYS A 107 -7.57 -14.45 -0.09
CA LYS A 107 -8.97 -14.86 0.08
C LYS A 107 -9.77 -13.79 0.84
N ASP A 108 -9.17 -13.21 1.88
CA ASP A 108 -9.78 -12.14 2.65
C ASP A 108 -9.98 -10.87 1.80
N PHE A 109 -8.97 -10.49 1.01
CA PHE A 109 -9.08 -9.41 0.02
C PHE A 109 -10.24 -9.64 -0.95
N GLU A 110 -10.35 -10.83 -1.56
CA GLU A 110 -11.42 -11.16 -2.49
C GLU A 110 -12.81 -11.10 -1.84
N ASN A 111 -12.93 -11.57 -0.60
CA ASN A 111 -14.16 -11.51 0.17
C ASN A 111 -14.60 -10.06 0.39
N SER A 112 -13.68 -9.21 0.86
CA SER A 112 -13.95 -7.79 1.06
C SER A 112 -14.27 -7.08 -0.25
N TYR A 113 -13.51 -7.37 -1.31
CA TYR A 113 -13.76 -6.83 -2.66
C TYR A 113 -15.19 -7.15 -3.11
N ARG A 114 -15.64 -8.40 -3.01
CA ARG A 114 -17.00 -8.81 -3.40
C ARG A 114 -18.08 -8.09 -2.59
N LYS A 115 -17.87 -7.89 -1.30
CA LYS A 115 -18.83 -7.17 -0.44
C LYS A 115 -18.88 -5.68 -0.80
N ILE A 116 -17.75 -5.05 -1.05
CA ILE A 116 -17.67 -3.65 -1.52
C ILE A 116 -18.44 -3.49 -2.85
N GLN A 117 -18.28 -4.42 -3.78
CA GLN A 117 -19.02 -4.40 -5.06
C GLN A 117 -20.55 -4.50 -4.89
N LYS A 118 -21.04 -5.04 -3.77
CA LYS A 118 -22.47 -5.03 -3.45
C LYS A 118 -22.89 -3.71 -2.82
N LEU A 119 -22.07 -3.15 -1.93
CA LEU A 119 -22.35 -1.93 -1.18
C LEU A 119 -22.28 -0.66 -2.05
N ARG A 120 -21.43 -0.65 -3.08
CA ARG A 120 -21.26 0.50 -3.98
C ARG A 120 -22.50 0.90 -4.76
N ARG A 121 -23.49 0.02 -4.89
CA ARG A 121 -24.75 0.28 -5.63
C ARG A 121 -25.56 1.45 -5.06
N ASN A 122 -25.26 1.85 -3.83
CA ASN A 122 -25.94 2.93 -3.12
C ASN A 122 -25.14 4.25 -3.14
N LEU A 123 -23.99 4.29 -3.84
CA LEU A 123 -23.21 5.51 -4.01
C LEU A 123 -23.77 6.35 -5.16
N ASP A 124 -23.53 7.65 -5.11
CA ASP A 124 -23.65 8.48 -6.29
C ASP A 124 -22.58 8.08 -7.33
N LYS A 125 -22.75 8.60 -8.54
CA LYS A 125 -21.92 8.21 -9.69
C LYS A 125 -20.45 8.57 -9.50
N ASP A 126 -20.14 9.71 -8.90
CA ASP A 126 -18.77 10.21 -8.79
C ASP A 126 -18.01 9.39 -7.74
N ASP A 127 -18.63 9.15 -6.58
CA ASP A 127 -18.10 8.26 -5.55
C ASP A 127 -17.93 6.83 -6.06
N ASP A 128 -18.89 6.33 -6.84
CA ASP A 128 -18.84 5.00 -7.45
C ASP A 128 -17.67 4.83 -8.40
N GLU A 129 -17.38 5.85 -9.21
CA GLU A 129 -16.25 5.87 -10.14
C GLU A 129 -14.91 5.92 -9.39
N ILE A 130 -14.81 6.78 -8.37
CA ILE A 130 -13.62 6.87 -7.52
C ILE A 130 -13.35 5.51 -6.86
N LEU A 131 -14.36 4.90 -6.24
CA LEU A 131 -14.25 3.58 -5.63
C LEU A 131 -13.78 2.54 -6.65
N ASN A 132 -14.40 2.51 -7.83
CA ASN A 132 -14.05 1.56 -8.89
C ASN A 132 -12.57 1.65 -9.26
N ARG A 133 -12.07 2.88 -9.44
CA ARG A 133 -10.70 3.14 -9.84
C ARG A 133 -9.71 2.58 -8.82
N TYR A 134 -9.96 2.78 -7.52
CA TYR A 134 -9.14 2.22 -6.46
C TYR A 134 -9.16 0.68 -6.48
N LEU A 135 -10.35 0.08 -6.58
CA LEU A 135 -10.52 -1.37 -6.60
C LEU A 135 -9.82 -2.03 -7.79
N VAL A 136 -9.96 -1.47 -8.99
CA VAL A 136 -9.31 -1.97 -10.20
C VAL A 136 -7.79 -1.89 -10.06
N ARG A 137 -7.25 -0.76 -9.59
CA ARG A 137 -5.80 -0.62 -9.39
C ARG A 137 -5.27 -1.63 -8.37
N LEU A 138 -5.96 -1.83 -7.25
CA LEU A 138 -5.56 -2.84 -6.25
C LEU A 138 -5.54 -4.25 -6.85
N LYS A 139 -6.61 -4.64 -7.54
CA LYS A 139 -6.72 -5.97 -8.18
C LYS A 139 -5.63 -6.18 -9.22
N THR A 140 -5.35 -5.18 -10.04
CA THR A 140 -4.30 -5.24 -11.07
C THR A 140 -2.93 -5.40 -10.44
N ASN A 141 -2.61 -4.61 -9.41
CA ASN A 141 -1.33 -4.69 -8.72
C ASN A 141 -1.12 -6.06 -8.05
N ILE A 142 -2.13 -6.60 -7.36
CA ILE A 142 -2.05 -7.98 -6.82
C ILE A 142 -1.82 -9.00 -7.93
N SER A 143 -2.55 -8.89 -9.05
CA SER A 143 -2.43 -9.83 -10.17
C SER A 143 -1.03 -9.81 -10.79
N VAL A 144 -0.38 -8.65 -10.81
CA VAL A 144 1.01 -8.49 -11.28
C VAL A 144 1.98 -9.22 -10.36
N ILE A 145 1.88 -9.02 -9.04
CA ILE A 145 2.74 -9.70 -8.05
C ILE A 145 2.51 -11.21 -8.08
N GLU A 146 1.26 -11.67 -8.02
CA GLU A 146 0.98 -13.12 -8.07
C GLU A 146 1.47 -13.76 -9.38
N GLY A 147 1.40 -13.02 -10.48
CA GLY A 147 1.88 -13.46 -11.78
C GLY A 147 3.41 -13.55 -11.88
N SER A 148 4.16 -12.76 -11.11
CA SER A 148 5.61 -12.85 -11.04
C SER A 148 6.07 -13.93 -10.07
N ILE A 149 5.43 -14.05 -8.90
CA ILE A 149 5.70 -15.12 -7.92
C ILE A 149 5.50 -16.50 -8.56
N LYS A 150 4.42 -16.73 -9.32
CA LYS A 150 4.15 -18.03 -9.97
C LYS A 150 5.14 -18.41 -11.08
N ARG A 151 5.93 -17.45 -11.58
CA ARG A 151 6.92 -17.68 -12.65
C ARG A 151 8.32 -18.00 -12.11
N ASN A 152 8.56 -17.75 -10.83
CA ASN A 152 9.75 -18.17 -10.10
C ASN A 152 9.53 -19.54 -9.45
#